data_AF-A0A0B5HVU9-F1
#
_entry.id   AF-A0A0B5HVU9-F1
#
_cell.length_a   1.000
_cell.length_b   1.000
_cell.length_c   1.000
_cell.angle_alpha   90.00
_cell.angle_beta   90.00
_cell.angle_gamma   90.00
#
_symmetry.space_group_name_H-M   'P 1'
#
loop_
_entity.id
_entity.type
_entity.pdbx_description
1 polymer ?
#
loop_
_entity_poly.entity_id
_entity_poly.type
_entity_poly.pdbx_seq_one_letter_code
_entity_poly.pdbx_strand_id
1 'polypeptide(L)'
;MKKAMKSRDAKEFIEKAREKFSIELPKKDRYETDESIVLINNEPAFFYHENELLPTLKFILKNDILKKITVDMGAVKFVAQGADIMRPGITKIDNGIKKDEIIAVVDETHGKPLAIGKALFPAEEIRAMGSGRAIRNIHYAGDEIWNI
;
A
#
# COMPACT_ATOMS: atom_id res chain seq x y z
N MET A 1 20.79 -6.52 -6.69
CA MET A 1 21.15 -6.36 -8.13
C MET A 1 19.96 -6.72 -9.00
N LYS A 2 19.46 -5.74 -9.78
CA LYS A 2 18.33 -5.87 -10.70
C LYS A 2 18.53 -7.02 -11.71
N LYS A 3 17.51 -7.85 -11.87
CA LYS A 3 17.48 -8.97 -12.83
C LYS A 3 16.14 -9.00 -13.56
N ALA A 4 16.17 -9.23 -14.87
CA ALA A 4 14.95 -9.48 -15.63
C ALA A 4 14.24 -10.73 -15.11
N MET A 5 12.91 -10.63 -14.93
CA MET A 5 12.09 -11.79 -14.57
C MET A 5 11.97 -12.73 -15.77
N LYS A 6 12.02 -14.04 -15.53
CA LYS A 6 11.73 -15.03 -16.58
C LYS A 6 10.25 -14.92 -16.96
N SER A 7 9.93 -15.27 -18.21
CA SER A 7 8.55 -15.17 -18.72
C SER A 7 7.52 -15.92 -17.86
N ARG A 8 7.90 -17.08 -17.29
CA ARG A 8 7.05 -17.85 -16.38
C ARG A 8 6.78 -17.07 -15.08
N ASP A 9 7.83 -16.58 -14.43
CA ASP A 9 7.74 -15.87 -13.16
C ASP A 9 6.96 -14.55 -13.32
N ALA A 10 7.16 -13.85 -14.43
CA ALA A 10 6.40 -12.64 -14.75
C ALA A 10 4.89 -12.92 -14.91
N LYS A 11 4.51 -14.02 -15.59
CA LYS A 11 3.10 -14.42 -15.70
C LYS A 11 2.49 -14.75 -14.33
N GLU A 12 3.21 -15.50 -13.50
CA GLU A 12 2.76 -15.83 -12.15
C GLU A 12 2.57 -14.57 -11.28
N PHE A 13 3.52 -13.64 -11.35
CA PHE A 13 3.42 -12.35 -10.68
C PHE A 13 2.21 -11.53 -11.16
N ILE A 14 1.98 -11.45 -12.47
CA ILE A 14 0.85 -10.71 -13.04
C ILE A 14 -0.49 -11.27 -12.56
N GLU A 15 -0.67 -12.59 -12.59
CA GLU A 15 -1.91 -13.21 -12.09
C GLU A 15 -2.07 -12.98 -10.58
N LYS A 16 -0.99 -13.10 -9.79
CA LYS A 16 -1.03 -12.81 -8.35
C LYS A 16 -1.41 -11.36 -8.04
N ALA A 17 -0.86 -10.40 -8.79
CA ALA A 17 -1.21 -8.99 -8.64
C ALA A 17 -2.67 -8.73 -9.02
N ARG A 18 -3.16 -9.39 -10.08
CA ARG A 18 -4.55 -9.31 -10.53
C ARG A 18 -5.52 -9.85 -9.49
N GLU A 19 -5.27 -11.05 -8.97
CA GLU A 19 -6.14 -11.68 -7.96
C GLU A 19 -6.19 -10.86 -6.67
N LYS A 20 -5.04 -10.32 -6.23
CA LYS A 20 -4.95 -9.62 -4.95
C LYS A 20 -5.46 -8.18 -5.01
N PHE A 21 -5.15 -7.45 -6.08
CA PHE A 21 -5.41 -6.01 -6.18
C PHE A 21 -6.38 -5.63 -7.30
N SER A 22 -6.96 -6.61 -7.99
CA SER A 22 -7.88 -6.38 -9.12
C SER A 22 -7.31 -5.48 -10.21
N ILE A 23 -5.98 -5.51 -10.41
CA ILE A 23 -5.26 -4.71 -11.40
C ILE A 23 -4.84 -5.54 -12.61
N GLU A 24 -4.95 -4.95 -13.81
CA GLU A 24 -4.43 -5.54 -15.03
C GLU A 24 -3.06 -4.94 -15.37
N LEU A 25 -2.02 -5.78 -15.38
CA LEU A 25 -0.66 -5.37 -15.73
C LEU A 25 -0.33 -5.82 -17.18
N PRO A 26 0.28 -4.96 -18.02
CA PRO A 26 0.57 -5.32 -19.41
C PRO A 26 1.66 -6.37 -19.55
N LYS A 27 1.32 -7.55 -20.10
CA LYS A 27 2.27 -8.67 -20.31
C LYS A 27 3.52 -8.34 -21.14
N LYS A 28 3.49 -7.25 -21.91
CA LYS A 28 4.60 -6.79 -22.77
C LYS A 28 5.58 -5.85 -22.04
N ASP A 29 5.22 -5.38 -20.85
CA ASP A 29 6.08 -4.51 -20.06
C ASP A 29 7.31 -5.25 -19.57
N ARG A 30 8.34 -4.48 -19.22
CA ARG A 30 9.57 -5.03 -18.68
C ARG A 30 9.42 -5.29 -17.19
N TYR A 31 9.42 -6.56 -16.81
CA TYR A 31 9.37 -6.99 -15.40
C TYR A 31 10.76 -7.38 -14.91
N GLU A 32 11.16 -6.78 -13.80
CA GLU A 32 12.46 -7.02 -13.16
C GLU A 32 12.25 -7.23 -11.66
N THR A 33 13.18 -7.97 -11.06
CA THR A 33 13.25 -8.16 -9.61
C THR A 33 14.59 -7.67 -9.09
N ASP A 34 14.56 -6.93 -7.99
CA ASP A 34 15.74 -6.54 -7.22
C ASP A 34 15.48 -6.88 -5.76
N GLU A 35 16.10 -7.96 -5.29
CA GLU A 35 15.87 -8.51 -3.94
C GLU A 35 14.38 -8.77 -3.67
N SER A 36 13.74 -7.99 -2.78
CA SER A 36 12.33 -8.12 -2.45
C SER A 36 11.42 -7.23 -3.30
N ILE A 37 11.94 -6.50 -4.28
CA ILE A 37 11.20 -5.50 -5.06
C ILE A 37 10.95 -6.00 -6.48
N VAL A 38 9.77 -5.70 -7.00
CA VAL A 38 9.38 -5.90 -8.40
C VAL A 38 9.27 -4.55 -9.08
N LEU A 39 10.03 -4.38 -10.17
CA LEU A 39 10.02 -3.19 -10.99
C LEU A 39 9.27 -3.47 -12.30
N ILE A 40 8.47 -2.51 -12.73
CA ILE A 40 7.79 -2.50 -14.03
C ILE A 40 8.33 -1.31 -14.81
N ASN A 41 8.95 -1.55 -15.97
CA ASN A 41 9.57 -0.52 -16.79
C ASN A 41 10.56 0.38 -16.01
N ASN A 42 11.46 -0.23 -15.23
CA ASN A 42 12.41 0.43 -14.30
C ASN A 42 11.80 1.13 -13.07
N GLU A 43 10.49 1.17 -12.91
CA GLU A 43 9.86 1.82 -11.76
C GLU A 43 9.48 0.80 -10.68
N PRO A 44 9.78 1.04 -9.39
CA PRO A 44 9.33 0.17 -8.29
C PRO A 44 7.81 0.12 -8.22
N ALA A 45 7.23 -1.05 -8.50
CA ALA A 45 5.79 -1.23 -8.58
C ALA A 45 5.25 -2.00 -7.36
N PHE A 46 5.95 -3.06 -6.96
CA PHE A 46 5.57 -3.89 -5.82
C PHE A 46 6.80 -4.30 -5.02
N PHE A 47 6.59 -4.77 -3.80
CA PHE A 47 7.60 -5.36 -2.95
C PHE A 47 7.03 -6.49 -2.11
N TYR A 48 7.90 -7.33 -1.57
CA TYR A 48 7.57 -8.40 -0.64
C TYR A 48 7.94 -7.98 0.78
N HIS A 49 6.96 -8.02 1.68
CA HIS A 49 7.14 -7.78 3.11
C HIS A 49 6.49 -8.92 3.89
N GLU A 50 7.23 -9.59 4.77
CA GLU A 50 6.72 -10.77 5.52
C GLU A 50 6.12 -11.85 4.59
N ASN A 51 6.73 -12.08 3.41
CA ASN A 51 6.24 -12.96 2.33
C ASN A 51 4.92 -12.54 1.65
N GLU A 52 4.40 -11.36 2.00
CA GLU A 52 3.21 -10.78 1.42
C GLU A 52 3.59 -9.80 0.29
N LEU A 53 2.95 -9.94 -0.89
CA LEU A 53 3.12 -9.01 -2.00
C LEU A 53 2.32 -7.73 -1.74
N LEU A 54 2.96 -6.58 -1.78
CA LEU A 54 2.38 -5.25 -1.55
C LEU A 54 2.75 -4.29 -2.69
N PRO A 55 1.86 -3.37 -3.12
CA PRO A 55 2.24 -2.33 -4.08
C PRO A 55 3.13 -1.31 -3.40
N THR A 56 3.95 -0.58 -4.14
CA THR A 56 4.69 0.58 -3.60
C THR A 56 3.77 1.80 -3.51
N LEU A 57 4.15 2.78 -2.69
CA LEU A 57 3.42 4.04 -2.60
C LEU A 57 3.47 4.80 -3.94
N LYS A 58 4.61 4.75 -4.66
CA LYS A 58 4.77 5.30 -6.02
C LYS A 58 3.80 4.65 -7.02
N PHE A 59 3.57 3.34 -6.89
CA PHE A 59 2.66 2.62 -7.75
C PHE A 59 1.20 3.03 -7.52
N ILE A 60 0.76 3.10 -6.26
CA ILE A 60 -0.63 3.48 -5.94
C ILE A 60 -0.91 4.97 -6.14
N LEU A 61 0.12 5.82 -6.17
CA LEU A 61 -0.03 7.22 -6.60
C LEU A 61 -0.46 7.33 -8.07
N LYS A 62 -0.11 6.35 -8.90
CA LYS A 62 -0.48 6.27 -10.32
C LYS A 62 -1.70 5.38 -10.58
N ASN A 63 -2.01 4.49 -9.64
CA ASN A 63 -3.04 3.45 -9.78
C ASN A 63 -3.90 3.35 -8.51
N ASP A 64 -5.16 3.76 -8.58
CA ASP A 64 -6.07 3.72 -7.44
C ASP A 64 -6.65 2.32 -7.20
N ILE A 65 -5.87 1.45 -6.55
CA ILE A 65 -6.17 0.01 -6.40
C ILE A 65 -6.48 -0.42 -4.97
N LEU A 66 -6.37 0.48 -3.98
CA LEU A 66 -6.56 0.16 -2.57
C LEU A 66 -7.72 0.98 -1.99
N LYS A 67 -8.46 0.38 -1.06
CA LYS A 67 -9.37 1.12 -0.18
C LYS A 67 -8.58 2.10 0.69
N LYS A 68 -9.23 3.18 1.11
CA LYS A 68 -8.59 4.31 1.77
C LYS A 68 -9.03 4.50 3.21
N ILE A 69 -8.06 4.86 4.04
CA ILE A 69 -8.26 5.51 5.33
C ILE A 69 -7.77 6.95 5.18
N THR A 70 -8.64 7.91 5.46
CA THR A 70 -8.29 9.34 5.45
C THR A 70 -7.91 9.76 6.84
N VAL A 71 -6.80 10.46 6.97
CA VAL A 71 -6.32 11.05 8.23
C VAL A 71 -6.38 12.56 8.21
N ASP A 72 -6.54 13.15 9.40
CA ASP A 72 -6.45 14.59 9.56
C ASP A 72 -5.03 15.12 9.28
N MET A 73 -4.92 16.42 9.04
CA MET A 73 -3.64 17.05 8.76
C MET A 73 -2.63 17.00 9.92
N GLY A 74 -3.10 16.83 11.17
CA GLY A 74 -2.24 16.69 12.35
C GLY A 74 -1.52 15.34 12.39
N ALA A 75 -2.14 14.28 11.88
CA ALA A 75 -1.58 12.94 11.81
C ALA A 75 -0.54 12.77 10.68
N VAL A 76 -0.65 13.54 9.59
CA VAL A 76 0.18 13.37 8.36
C VAL A 76 1.67 13.29 8.66
N LYS A 77 2.21 14.20 9.48
CA LYS A 77 3.64 14.21 9.82
C LYS A 77 4.09 12.90 10.46
N PHE A 78 3.29 12.36 11.38
CA PHE A 78 3.64 11.14 12.11
C PHE A 78 3.54 9.91 11.21
N VAL A 79 2.51 9.85 10.36
CA VAL A 79 2.36 8.74 9.42
C VAL A 79 3.50 8.72 8.39
N ALA A 80 3.91 9.89 7.89
CA ALA A 80 5.08 10.03 7.02
C ALA A 80 6.43 9.79 7.76
N GLN A 81 6.40 9.54 9.06
CA GLN A 81 7.56 9.13 9.87
C GLN A 81 7.45 7.66 10.31
N GLY A 82 6.50 6.90 9.75
CA GLY A 82 6.33 5.47 10.03
C GLY A 82 5.49 5.16 11.27
N ALA A 83 4.85 6.16 11.89
CA ALA A 83 3.95 5.89 13.00
C ALA A 83 2.71 5.13 12.54
N ASP A 84 2.20 4.25 13.42
CA ASP A 84 0.91 3.60 13.23
C ASP A 84 -0.24 4.62 13.31
N ILE A 85 -1.35 4.30 12.63
CA ILE A 85 -2.48 5.23 12.54
C ILE A 85 -3.40 4.92 13.72
N MET A 86 -3.54 5.93 14.58
CA MET A 86 -4.43 5.90 15.73
C MET A 86 -5.82 6.34 15.31
N ARG A 87 -6.85 5.71 15.89
CA ARG A 87 -8.25 5.99 15.56
C ARG A 87 -8.64 7.47 15.64
N PRO A 88 -8.21 8.26 16.65
CA PRO A 88 -8.58 9.68 16.74
C PRO A 88 -8.14 10.51 15.52
N GLY A 89 -7.06 10.11 14.84
CA GLY A 89 -6.56 10.80 13.66
C GLY A 89 -7.26 10.41 12.34
N ILE A 90 -8.21 9.48 12.38
CA ILE A 90 -8.93 9.00 11.18
C ILE A 90 -10.22 9.81 11.00
N THR A 91 -10.35 10.46 9.84
CA THR A 91 -11.50 11.32 9.50
C THR A 91 -12.49 10.65 8.56
N LYS A 92 -12.04 9.70 7.73
CA LYS A 92 -12.90 8.92 6.84
C LYS A 92 -12.37 7.50 6.63
N ILE A 93 -13.30 6.56 6.47
CA ILE A 93 -13.03 5.12 6.34
C ILE A 93 -13.86 4.59 5.16
N ASP A 94 -13.20 4.08 4.14
CA ASP A 94 -13.89 3.41 3.02
C ASP A 94 -14.65 2.16 3.50
N ASN A 95 -15.80 1.92 2.87
CA ASN A 95 -16.66 0.80 3.22
C ASN A 95 -16.03 -0.55 2.86
N GLY A 96 -16.37 -1.58 3.64
CA GLY A 96 -15.99 -2.95 3.35
C GLY A 96 -14.50 -3.26 3.56
N ILE A 97 -13.73 -2.39 4.21
CA ILE A 97 -12.38 -2.75 4.70
C ILE A 97 -12.53 -3.91 5.69
N LYS A 98 -11.79 -4.98 5.45
CA LYS A 98 -11.73 -6.17 6.29
C LYS A 98 -10.52 -6.10 7.22
N LYS A 99 -10.56 -6.89 8.30
CA LYS A 99 -9.39 -7.13 9.14
C LYS A 99 -8.26 -7.69 8.28
N ASP A 100 -7.03 -7.25 8.57
CA ASP A 100 -5.80 -7.61 7.89
C ASP A 100 -5.72 -7.16 6.41
N GLU A 101 -6.67 -6.35 5.93
CA GLU A 101 -6.65 -5.83 4.56
C GLU A 101 -5.60 -4.72 4.38
N ILE A 102 -4.94 -4.73 3.24
CA ILE A 102 -3.98 -3.70 2.84
C ILE A 102 -4.73 -2.49 2.31
N ILE A 103 -4.45 -1.32 2.88
CA ILE A 103 -5.14 -0.07 2.59
C ILE A 103 -4.14 1.05 2.30
N ALA A 104 -4.61 2.07 1.59
CA ALA A 104 -3.88 3.33 1.43
C ALA A 104 -4.29 4.31 2.53
N VAL A 105 -3.31 4.97 3.14
CA VAL A 105 -3.54 6.08 4.07
C VAL A 105 -3.35 7.38 3.30
N VAL A 106 -4.38 8.23 3.30
CA VAL A 106 -4.43 9.48 2.54
C VAL A 106 -4.72 10.66 3.45
N ASP A 107 -4.29 11.86 3.06
CA ASP A 107 -4.62 13.09 3.79
C ASP A 107 -6.00 13.62 3.41
N GLU A 108 -6.68 14.30 4.32
CA GLU A 108 -8.03 14.85 4.10
C GLU A 108 -8.07 16.03 3.11
N THR A 109 -6.94 16.70 2.86
CA THR A 109 -6.90 17.91 2.03
C THR A 109 -6.71 17.58 0.56
N HIS A 110 -5.74 16.72 0.23
CA HIS A 110 -5.36 16.41 -1.14
C HIS A 110 -5.77 14.99 -1.56
N GLY A 111 -6.11 14.12 -0.59
CA GLY A 111 -6.42 12.72 -0.85
C GLY A 111 -5.24 11.93 -1.41
N LYS A 112 -4.00 12.39 -1.20
CA LYS A 112 -2.81 11.73 -1.76
C LYS A 112 -2.36 10.62 -0.82
N PRO A 113 -2.09 9.40 -1.35
CA PRO A 113 -1.45 8.36 -0.57
C PRO A 113 -0.12 8.83 0.02
N LEU A 114 0.01 8.71 1.34
CA LEU A 114 1.24 9.00 2.09
C LEU A 114 1.80 7.76 2.82
N ALA A 115 0.98 6.73 2.99
CA ALA A 115 1.42 5.42 3.45
C ALA A 115 0.52 4.29 2.95
N ILE A 116 1.04 3.08 3.07
CA ILE A 116 0.35 1.81 2.94
C ILE A 116 0.32 1.19 4.33
N GLY A 117 -0.86 0.77 4.75
CA GLY A 117 -1.07 0.17 6.05
C GLY A 117 -1.88 -1.11 5.97
N LYS A 118 -1.92 -1.83 7.09
CA LYS A 118 -2.75 -3.00 7.31
C LYS A 118 -3.80 -2.71 8.36
N ALA A 119 -5.07 -2.86 7.99
CA ALA A 119 -6.18 -2.63 8.91
C ALA A 119 -6.17 -3.68 10.03
N LEU A 120 -6.12 -3.26 11.29
CA LEU A 120 -6.14 -4.18 12.44
C LEU A 120 -7.55 -4.69 12.76
N PHE A 121 -8.56 -3.98 12.27
CA PHE A 121 -9.97 -4.22 12.51
C PHE A 121 -10.76 -3.93 11.22
N PRO A 122 -11.96 -4.52 11.04
CA PRO A 122 -12.86 -4.18 9.93
C PRO A 122 -13.41 -2.75 10.06
N ALA A 123 -13.88 -2.18 8.95
CA ALA A 123 -14.35 -0.79 8.86
C ALA A 123 -15.36 -0.41 9.97
N GLU A 124 -16.35 -1.26 10.23
CA GLU A 124 -17.40 -0.97 11.22
C GLU A 124 -16.86 -0.91 12.65
N GLU A 125 -15.89 -1.77 12.98
CA GLU A 125 -15.25 -1.77 14.29
C GLU A 125 -14.36 -0.54 14.45
N ILE A 126 -13.57 -0.18 13.42
CA ILE A 126 -12.79 1.07 13.43
C ILE A 126 -13.73 2.27 13.65
N ARG A 127 -14.90 2.32 13.02
CA ARG A 127 -15.86 3.42 13.24
C ARG A 127 -16.37 3.49 14.68
N ALA A 128 -16.61 2.34 15.31
CA ALA A 128 -17.10 2.24 16.69
C ALA A 128 -16.01 2.51 17.74
N MET A 129 -14.73 2.36 17.40
CA MET A 129 -13.61 2.66 18.30
C MET A 129 -13.54 4.15 18.64
N GLY A 130 -13.38 4.47 19.94
CA GLY A 130 -13.09 5.83 20.40
C GLY A 130 -11.60 6.18 20.42
N SER A 131 -10.72 5.18 20.58
CA SER A 131 -9.27 5.36 20.65
C SER A 131 -8.53 4.06 20.30
N GLY A 132 -7.20 4.12 20.33
CA GLY A 132 -6.34 2.97 20.06
C GLY A 132 -5.81 2.91 18.63
N ARG A 133 -4.92 1.95 18.38
CA ARG A 133 -4.27 1.73 17.09
C ARG A 133 -5.27 1.06 16.14
N ALA A 134 -5.55 1.68 15.00
CA ALA A 134 -6.49 1.16 14.02
C ALA A 134 -5.79 0.50 12.83
N ILE A 135 -4.67 1.09 12.37
CA ILE A 135 -3.92 0.62 11.20
C ILE A 135 -2.44 0.48 11.58
N ARG A 136 -1.81 -0.64 11.22
CA ARG A 136 -0.35 -0.82 11.26
C ARG A 136 0.27 -0.21 10.02
N ASN A 137 1.25 0.67 10.16
CA ASN A 137 2.00 1.26 9.06
C ASN A 137 3.01 0.24 8.50
N ILE A 138 3.13 0.12 7.18
CA ILE A 138 4.02 -0.84 6.52
C ILE A 138 5.02 -0.14 5.59
N HIS A 139 4.55 0.82 4.81
CA HIS A 139 5.37 1.54 3.84
C HIS A 139 4.88 2.98 3.74
N TYR A 140 5.77 3.96 3.83
CA TYR A 140 5.39 5.38 3.88
C TYR A 140 6.34 6.27 3.09
N ALA A 141 5.86 7.48 2.79
CA ALA A 141 6.65 8.47 2.07
C ALA A 141 7.94 8.80 2.85
N GLY A 142 9.09 8.53 2.24
CA GLY A 142 10.41 8.80 2.83
C GLY A 142 11.11 7.59 3.44
N ASP A 143 10.49 6.41 3.49
CA ASP A 143 11.18 5.18 3.91
C ASP A 143 12.16 4.64 2.86
N GLU A 144 12.84 3.54 3.18
CA GLU A 144 13.85 2.94 2.30
C GLU A 144 13.27 2.55 0.93
N ILE A 145 12.07 1.97 0.90
CA ILE A 145 11.42 1.51 -0.34
C ILE A 145 11.02 2.72 -1.21
N TRP A 146 10.58 3.81 -0.59
CA TRP A 146 10.24 5.05 -1.28
C TRP A 146 11.45 5.67 -1.99
N ASN A 147 12.64 5.53 -1.42
CA ASN A 147 13.87 6.14 -1.94
C ASN A 147 14.59 5.32 -3.01
N ILE A 148 14.02 4.17 -3.41
CA ILE A 148 14.48 3.32 -4.53
C ILE A 148 13.96 3.87 -5.86
#